data_AF-A0A954PIL7-F1
#
_entry.id   AF-A0A954PIL7-F1
#
_cell.length_a   1.000
_cell.length_b   1.000
_cell.length_c   1.000
_cell.angle_alpha   90.00
_cell.angle_beta   90.00
_cell.angle_gamma   90.00
#
_symmetry.space_group_name_H-M   'P 1'
#
loop_
_entity.id
_entity.type
_entity.pdbx_description
1 polymer ?
#
loop_
_entity_poly.entity_id
_entity_poly.type
_entity_poly.pdbx_seq_one_letter_code
_entity_poly.pdbx_strand_id
1 'polypeptide(L)'
;MIQPNDFQIEIGYGETGTFVRVVHLPTGNNDFAESVPESEVGQTGDKLASRLKRLLFSPEDIRYDIERAVDGDFIRAVHLPSGIERKAMRRDSSFEELLNGVIEELVLRELKS
;
A
#
# COMPACT_ATOMS: atom_id res chain seq x y z
N MET A 1 -7.15 -0.84 10.67
CA MET A 1 -6.29 0.30 10.27
C MET A 1 -4.88 -0.11 10.56
N ILE A 2 -4.02 -0.16 9.55
CA ILE A 2 -2.61 -0.53 9.72
C ILE A 2 -1.90 0.67 10.35
N GLN A 3 -1.25 0.47 11.50
CA GLN A 3 -0.50 1.51 12.19
C GLN A 3 0.98 1.47 11.79
N PRO A 4 1.70 2.61 11.83
CA PRO A 4 3.16 2.61 11.62
C PRO A 4 3.91 1.64 12.54
N ASN A 5 3.43 1.48 13.78
CA ASN A 5 4.00 0.57 14.79
C ASN A 5 3.73 -0.92 14.51
N ASP A 6 2.88 -1.23 13.52
CA ASP A 6 2.66 -2.62 13.10
C ASP A 6 3.85 -3.17 12.29
N PHE A 7 4.79 -2.31 11.89
CA PHE A 7 5.98 -2.70 11.14
C PHE A 7 7.23 -2.67 12.02
N GLN A 8 7.94 -3.78 12.03
CA GLN A 8 9.30 -3.86 12.54
C GLN A 8 10.28 -3.79 11.37
N ILE A 9 11.20 -2.83 11.41
CA ILE A 9 12.33 -2.75 10.49
C ILE A 9 13.56 -3.34 11.18
N GLU A 10 14.14 -4.35 10.55
CA GLU A 10 15.37 -4.99 10.96
C GLU A 10 16.47 -4.61 9.96
N ILE A 11 17.55 -4.02 10.47
CA ILE A 11 18.75 -3.69 9.70
C ILE A 11 19.87 -4.56 10.25
N GLY A 12 20.51 -5.32 9.38
CA GLY A 12 21.64 -6.17 9.76
C GLY A 12 22.70 -6.21 8.68
N TYR A 13 23.75 -6.97 8.96
CA TYR A 13 24.89 -7.14 8.08
C TYR A 13 25.04 -8.63 7.75
N GLY A 14 24.90 -8.96 6.47
CA GLY A 14 25.11 -10.30 5.94
C GLY A 14 26.41 -10.41 5.16
N GLU A 15 26.63 -11.56 4.53
CA GLU A 15 27.84 -11.83 3.72
C GLU A 15 27.96 -10.92 2.49
N THR A 16 26.82 -10.45 1.96
CA THR A 16 26.73 -9.63 0.75
C THR A 16 26.66 -8.11 1.05
N GLY A 17 26.61 -7.73 2.33
CA GLY A 17 26.52 -6.34 2.78
C GLY A 17 25.35 -6.10 3.74
N THR A 18 24.96 -4.83 3.89
CA THR A 18 23.81 -4.46 4.73
C THR A 18 22.53 -5.02 4.12
N PHE A 19 21.68 -5.61 4.95
CA PHE A 19 20.32 -5.99 4.57
C PHE A 19 19.30 -5.17 5.35
N VAL A 20 18.14 -4.98 4.73
CA VAL A 20 16.98 -4.35 5.36
C VAL A 20 15.80 -5.29 5.20
N ARG A 21 15.15 -5.61 6.32
CA ARG A 21 13.95 -6.44 6.36
C ARG A 21 12.84 -5.68 7.06
N VAL A 22 11.63 -5.76 6.53
CA VAL A 22 10.44 -5.19 7.14
C VAL A 22 9.44 -6.30 7.41
N VAL A 23 8.97 -6.41 8.64
CA VAL A 23 7.98 -7.40 9.08
C VAL A 23 6.73 -6.67 9.53
N HIS A 24 5.56 -7.09 9.05
CA HIS A 24 4.29 -6.68 9.60
C HIS A 24 3.93 -7.63 10.75
N LEU A 25 4.08 -7.16 11.98
CA LEU A 25 3.96 -7.95 13.21
C LEU A 25 2.61 -8.68 13.34
N PRO A 26 1.46 -8.05 13.03
CA PRO A 26 0.16 -8.72 13.19
C PRO A 26 -0.04 -9.93 12.28
N THR A 27 0.53 -9.91 11.07
CA THR A 27 0.32 -10.99 10.09
C THR A 27 1.54 -11.89 9.89
N GLY A 28 2.72 -11.49 10.36
CA GLY A 28 3.98 -12.18 10.10
C GLY A 28 4.50 -12.07 8.66
N ASN A 29 3.77 -11.37 7.78
CA ASN A 29 4.24 -11.08 6.43
C ASN A 29 5.51 -10.23 6.52
N ASN A 30 6.47 -10.50 5.64
CA ASN A 30 7.70 -9.73 5.62
C ASN A 30 8.22 -9.55 4.20
N ASP A 31 9.05 -8.53 4.06
CA ASP A 31 9.73 -8.16 2.84
C ASP A 31 11.18 -7.81 3.15
N PHE A 32 12.11 -8.06 2.23
CA PHE A 32 13.52 -7.83 2.48
C PHE A 32 14.30 -7.44 1.21
N ALA A 33 15.42 -6.76 1.43
CA ALA A 33 16.43 -6.44 0.45
C ALA A 33 17.83 -6.68 1.01
N GLU A 34 18.72 -7.23 0.20
CA GLU A 34 20.14 -7.47 0.51
C GLU A 34 21.05 -6.49 -0.24
N SER A 35 22.31 -6.42 0.17
CA SER A 35 23.34 -5.58 -0.47
C SER A 35 22.95 -4.10 -0.57
N VAL A 36 22.24 -3.58 0.43
CA VAL A 36 21.73 -2.20 0.45
C VAL A 36 22.88 -1.26 0.82
N PRO A 37 23.18 -0.23 0.00
CA PRO A 37 24.15 0.79 0.39
C PRO A 37 23.75 1.46 1.70
N GLU A 38 24.70 1.72 2.61
CA GLU A 38 24.40 2.32 3.92
C GLU A 38 23.64 3.66 3.80
N SER A 39 23.94 4.44 2.76
CA SER A 39 23.25 5.70 2.44
C SER A 39 21.79 5.52 2.02
N GLU A 40 21.36 4.31 1.65
CA GLU A 40 20.02 4.01 1.12
C GLU A 40 19.17 3.16 2.06
N VAL A 41 19.70 2.77 3.23
CA VAL A 41 19.02 1.88 4.20
C VAL A 41 17.63 2.41 4.59
N GLY A 42 17.54 3.70 4.94
CA GLY A 42 16.25 4.32 5.31
C GLY A 42 15.23 4.29 4.18
N GLN A 43 15.62 4.74 2.98
CA GLN A 43 14.74 4.76 1.81
C GLN A 43 14.30 3.35 1.41
N THR A 44 15.18 2.36 1.56
CA THR A 44 14.87 0.96 1.27
C THR A 44 13.87 0.40 2.27
N GLY A 45 14.03 0.71 3.56
CA GLY A 45 13.05 0.38 4.59
C GLY A 45 11.65 0.93 4.27
N ASP A 46 11.55 2.21 3.89
CA ASP A 46 10.28 2.84 3.55
C ASP A 46 9.60 2.19 2.32
N LYS A 47 10.39 1.83 1.30
CA LYS A 47 9.90 1.14 0.10
C LYS A 47 9.36 -0.25 0.44
N LEU A 48 10.10 -1.03 1.24
CA LEU A 48 9.68 -2.36 1.68
C LEU A 48 8.42 -2.29 2.55
N ALA A 49 8.37 -1.36 3.51
CA ALA A 49 7.17 -1.14 4.32
C ALA A 49 5.97 -0.76 3.46
N SER A 50 6.15 0.12 2.47
CA SER A 50 5.08 0.49 1.53
C SER A 50 4.60 -0.70 0.71
N ARG A 51 5.51 -1.54 0.20
CA ARG A 51 5.13 -2.75 -0.55
C ARG A 51 4.38 -3.75 0.32
N LEU A 52 4.82 -3.93 1.56
CA LEU A 52 4.17 -4.79 2.53
C LEU A 52 2.79 -4.25 2.90
N LYS A 53 2.62 -2.94 3.12
CA LYS A 53 1.32 -2.28 3.31
C LYS A 53 0.36 -2.59 2.15
N ARG A 54 0.82 -2.52 0.90
CA ARG A 54 0.01 -2.86 -0.28
C ARG A 54 -0.50 -4.30 -0.27
N LEU A 55 0.30 -5.24 0.23
CA LEU A 55 -0.08 -6.65 0.37
C LEU A 55 -1.06 -6.91 1.52
N LEU A 56 -1.16 -5.98 2.47
CA LEU A 56 -2.00 -6.10 3.67
C LEU A 56 -3.37 -5.47 3.53
N PHE A 57 -3.58 -4.61 2.53
CA PHE A 57 -4.93 -4.20 2.16
C PHE A 57 -5.65 -5.38 1.53
N SER A 58 -6.60 -5.95 2.26
CA SER A 58 -7.41 -7.03 1.74
C SER A 58 -8.29 -6.48 0.61
N PRO A 59 -8.37 -7.14 -0.56
CA PRO A 59 -9.35 -6.79 -1.58
C PRO A 59 -10.79 -6.76 -1.04
N GLU A 60 -11.05 -7.46 0.07
CA GLU A 60 -12.32 -7.51 0.79
C GLU A 60 -12.67 -6.19 1.50
N ASP A 61 -11.65 -5.39 1.86
CA ASP A 61 -11.83 -4.06 2.46
C ASP A 61 -12.15 -2.99 1.39
N ILE A 62 -12.09 -3.38 0.11
CA ILE A 62 -12.37 -2.51 -1.03
C ILE A 62 -13.73 -2.87 -1.60
N ARG A 63 -14.67 -1.93 -1.49
CA ARG A 63 -15.97 -2.04 -2.16
C ARG A 63 -15.89 -1.35 -3.52
N TYR A 64 -16.39 -2.05 -4.55
CA TYR A 64 -16.60 -1.48 -5.86
C TYR A 64 -18.09 -1.27 -6.12
N ASP A 65 -18.44 -0.06 -6.56
CA ASP A 65 -19.80 0.29 -6.95
C ASP A 65 -19.83 0.75 -8.41
N ILE A 66 -20.91 0.42 -9.11
CA ILE A 66 -21.22 0.98 -10.43
C ILE A 66 -22.45 1.87 -10.28
N GLU A 67 -22.28 3.16 -10.54
CA GLU A 67 -23.37 4.14 -10.53
C GLU A 67 -23.76 4.46 -11.96
N ARG A 68 -25.01 4.15 -12.34
CA ARG A 68 -25.55 4.52 -13.65
C ARG A 68 -26.09 5.94 -13.57
N ALA A 69 -25.61 6.82 -14.44
CA ALA A 69 -26.13 8.18 -14.59
C ALA A 69 -26.50 8.48 -16.05
N VAL A 70 -27.26 9.55 -16.26
CA VAL A 70 -27.71 9.99 -17.59
C VAL A 70 -26.51 10.27 -18.52
N ASP A 71 -25.41 10.77 -17.96
CA ASP A 71 -24.20 11.13 -18.68
C ASP A 71 -23.17 9.98 -18.79
N GLY A 72 -23.53 8.77 -18.32
CA GLY A 72 -22.70 7.58 -18.40
C GLY A 72 -22.58 6.82 -17.08
N ASP A 73 -22.01 5.61 -17.16
CA ASP A 73 -21.70 4.78 -16.01
C ASP A 73 -20.43 5.28 -15.32
N PHE A 74 -20.48 5.39 -14.00
CA PHE A 74 -19.31 5.61 -13.15
C PHE A 74 -18.94 4.34 -12.42
N ILE A 75 -17.64 4.13 -12.23
CA ILE A 75 -17.11 3.13 -11.31
C ILE A 75 -16.51 3.87 -10.11
N ARG A 76 -16.72 3.31 -8.92
CA ARG A 76 -16.19 3.84 -7.65
C ARG A 76 -15.53 2.71 -6.88
N ALA A 77 -14.36 2.99 -6.32
CA ALA A 77 -13.67 2.11 -5.37
C ALA A 77 -13.58 2.83 -4.03
N VAL A 78 -13.95 2.15 -2.95
CA VAL A 78 -13.93 2.69 -1.58
C VAL A 78 -13.20 1.73 -0.66
N HIS A 79 -12.19 2.22 0.05
CA HIS A 79 -11.60 1.48 1.15
C HIS A 79 -12.42 1.71 2.43
N LEU A 80 -13.25 0.73 2.76
CA LEU A 80 -14.28 0.80 3.81
C LEU A 80 -13.74 1.27 5.17
N PRO A 81 -12.59 0.79 5.67
CA PRO A 81 -12.09 1.20 6.99
C PRO A 81 -11.66 2.68 7.05
N SER A 82 -11.20 3.24 5.94
CA SER A 82 -10.65 4.61 5.89
C SER A 82 -11.60 5.66 5.35
N GLY A 83 -12.65 5.22 4.63
CA GLY A 83 -13.53 6.09 3.84
C GLY A 83 -12.87 6.74 2.61
N ILE A 84 -11.63 6.38 2.27
CA ILE A 84 -10.95 6.88 1.07
C ILE A 84 -11.61 6.27 -0.16
N GLU A 85 -11.89 7.13 -1.14
CA GLU A 85 -12.56 6.73 -2.37
C GLU A 85 -11.99 7.39 -3.62
N ARG A 86 -12.12 6.67 -4.73
CA ARG A 86 -11.86 7.16 -6.08
C ARG A 86 -13.04 6.81 -6.96
N LYS A 87 -13.43 7.76 -7.82
CA LYS A 87 -14.54 7.63 -8.77
C LYS A 87 -14.08 8.11 -10.14
N ALA A 88 -14.40 7.34 -11.18
CA ALA A 88 -14.10 7.69 -12.56
C ALA A 88 -15.25 7.26 -13.49
N MET A 89 -15.31 7.84 -14.69
CA MET A 89 -16.20 7.32 -15.73
C MET A 89 -15.72 5.93 -16.15
N ARG A 90 -16.64 4.98 -16.27
CA ARG A 90 -16.35 3.57 -16.60
C ARG A 90 -15.67 3.39 -17.96
N ARG A 91 -15.91 4.30 -18.90
CA ARG A 91 -15.27 4.27 -20.23
C ARG A 91 -13.81 4.74 -20.20
N ASP A 92 -13.43 5.50 -19.18
CA ASP A 92 -12.14 6.19 -19.09
C ASP A 92 -11.22 5.56 -18.03
N SER A 93 -11.68 4.54 -17.29
CA SER A 93 -10.88 3.88 -16.25
C SER A 93 -11.36 2.47 -15.92
N SER A 94 -10.50 1.70 -15.24
CA SER A 94 -10.78 0.35 -14.75
C SER A 94 -10.86 0.26 -13.22
N PHE A 95 -11.44 -0.83 -12.70
CA PHE A 95 -11.44 -1.11 -11.26
C PHE A 95 -10.03 -1.22 -10.67
N GLU A 96 -9.08 -1.77 -11.43
CA GLU A 96 -7.69 -1.92 -11.01
C GLU A 96 -6.97 -0.55 -10.89
N GLU A 97 -7.22 0.37 -11.82
CA GLU A 97 -6.68 1.73 -11.73
C GLU A 97 -7.25 2.48 -10.51
N LEU A 98 -8.55 2.35 -10.25
CA LEU A 98 -9.16 2.95 -9.07
C LEU A 98 -8.62 2.34 -7.76
N LEU A 99 -8.42 1.03 -7.72
CA LEU A 99 -7.80 0.33 -6.60
C LEU A 99 -6.41 0.88 -6.31
N ASN A 100 -5.57 0.95 -7.35
CA ASN A 100 -4.22 1.47 -7.22
C ASN A 100 -4.23 2.92 -6.71
N GLY A 101 -5.14 3.76 -7.19
CA GLY A 101 -5.30 5.13 -6.70
C GLY A 101 -5.73 5.22 -5.23
N VAL A 102 -6.64 4.34 -4.77
CA VAL A 102 -7.06 4.26 -3.36
C VAL A 102 -5.91 3.79 -2.47
N ILE A 103 -5.16 2.78 -2.91
CA ILE A 103 -3.99 2.26 -2.21
C ILE A 103 -2.88 3.33 -2.11
N GLU A 104 -2.61 4.07 -3.19
CA GLU A 104 -1.63 5.15 -3.18
C GLU A 104 -2.00 6.24 -2.19
N GLU A 105 -3.27 6.65 -2.15
CA GLU A 105 -3.73 7.67 -1.20
C GLU A 105 -3.68 7.20 0.26
N LEU A 106 -3.96 5.92 0.51
CA LEU A 106 -3.78 5.30 1.82
C LEU A 106 -2.32 5.36 2.26
N VAL A 107 -1.38 4.98 1.39
CA VAL A 107 0.05 5.04 1.68
C VAL A 107 0.51 6.48 1.94
N LEU A 108 0.07 7.43 1.11
CA LEU A 108 0.44 8.85 1.26
C LEU A 108 -0.07 9.47 2.57
N ARG A 109 -1.24 9.06 3.05
CA ARG A 109 -1.82 9.56 4.31
C ARG A 109 -1.03 9.09 5.52
N GLU A 110 -0.59 7.84 5.52
CA GLU A 110 0.23 7.26 6.58
C GLU A 110 1.65 7.85 6.64
N LEU A 111 2.19 8.35 5.51
CA LEU A 111 3.50 9.01 5.48
C LEU A 111 3.47 10.45 6.04
N LYS A 112 2.29 11.04 6.25
CA LYS A 112 2.11 12.42 6.74
C LYS A 112 1.62 12.49 8.20
N SER A 113 1.38 11.34 8.83
CA SER A 113 0.85 11.17 10.19
C SER A 113 1.98 10.76 11.13
#